data_AF-Q5BTH8-F1
#
_entry.id   AF-Q5BTH8-F1
#
_cell.length_a   1.000
_cell.length_b   1.000
_cell.length_c   1.000
_cell.angle_alpha   90.00
_cell.angle_beta   90.00
_cell.angle_gamma   90.00
#
_symmetry.space_group_name_H-M   'P 1'
#
loop_
_entity.id
_entity.type
_entity.pdbx_description
1 polymer ?
#
loop_
_entity_poly.entity_id
_entity_poly.type
_entity_poly.pdbx_seq_one_letter_code
_entity_poly.pdbx_strand_id
1 'polypeptide(L)'
;MILPSSVSKRKKAEKELFKNTCIIESDEIICKLTKSCGNYLFTAVTEQEEEVFVSIPERFRNAFYFSRGDFVICSPLDNKKVKGEIRAVLQKDDIKILISKSRW
;
A
#
# COMPACT_ATOMS: atom_id res chain seq x y z
N MET A 1 4.66 11.06 -29.80
CA MET A 1 4.20 10.55 -28.49
C MET A 1 5.32 10.81 -27.48
N ILE A 2 5.19 11.82 -26.62
CA ILE A 2 6.24 12.16 -25.63
C ILE A 2 6.10 11.19 -24.46
N LEU A 3 7.06 10.27 -24.32
CA LEU A 3 7.11 9.38 -23.17
C LEU A 3 7.49 10.20 -21.92
N PRO A 4 6.73 10.11 -20.82
CA PRO A 4 7.01 10.92 -19.65
C PRO A 4 8.37 10.56 -19.04
N SER A 5 9.09 11.59 -18.58
CA SER A 5 10.38 11.45 -17.91
C SER A 5 10.24 10.60 -16.63
N SER A 6 11.34 9.98 -16.19
CA SER A 6 11.39 9.22 -14.93
C SER A 6 10.94 10.06 -13.73
N VAL A 7 11.27 11.36 -13.72
CA VAL A 7 10.88 12.30 -12.66
C VAL A 7 9.37 12.55 -12.67
N SER A 8 8.77 12.78 -13.84
CA SER A 8 7.32 12.99 -13.96
C SER A 8 6.53 11.73 -13.56
N LYS A 9 7.04 10.54 -13.88
CA LYS A 9 6.47 9.26 -13.47
C LYS A 9 6.49 9.08 -11.95
N ARG A 10 7.63 9.34 -11.30
CA ARG A 10 7.78 9.25 -9.83
C ARG A 10 6.84 10.21 -9.10
N LYS A 11 6.79 11.48 -9.51
CA LYS A 11 5.85 12.46 -8.92
C LYS A 11 4.39 12.05 -9.07
N LYS A 12 4.02 11.48 -10.22
CA LYS A 12 2.66 10.97 -10.43
C LYS A 12 2.36 9.79 -9.51
N ALA A 13 3.29 8.84 -9.40
CA ALA A 13 3.14 7.67 -8.54
C ALA A 13 3.01 8.07 -7.06
N GLU A 14 3.87 8.96 -6.57
CA GLU A 14 3.80 9.49 -5.21
C GLU A 14 2.45 10.17 -4.95
N LYS A 15 2.00 11.04 -5.87
CA LYS A 15 0.70 11.69 -5.74
C LYS A 15 -0.43 10.67 -5.64
N GLU A 16 -0.45 9.64 -6.49
CA GLU A 16 -1.51 8.63 -6.48
C GLU A 16 -1.48 7.76 -5.22
N LEU A 17 -0.29 7.51 -4.63
CA LEU A 17 -0.13 6.75 -3.39
C LEU A 17 -0.85 7.39 -2.19
N PHE A 18 -0.94 8.72 -2.16
CA PHE A 18 -1.55 9.52 -1.08
C PHE A 18 -2.93 10.12 -1.41
N LYS A 19 -3.37 10.07 -2.68
CA LYS A 19 -4.56 10.81 -3.13
C LYS A 19 -5.90 10.18 -2.73
N ASN A 20 -5.93 8.88 -2.43
CA ASN A 20 -7.17 8.10 -2.22
C ASN A 20 -7.14 7.26 -0.93
N THR A 21 -6.35 7.65 0.06
CA THR A 21 -6.11 6.90 1.30
C THR A 21 -7.32 6.77 2.23
N CYS A 22 -8.35 7.62 2.07
CA CYS A 22 -9.54 7.62 2.92
C CYS A 22 -10.70 6.73 2.43
N ILE A 23 -10.54 6.03 1.31
CA ILE A 23 -11.59 5.18 0.72
C ILE A 23 -11.02 3.77 0.59
N ILE A 24 -11.54 2.86 1.41
CA ILE A 24 -11.28 1.42 1.32
C ILE A 24 -12.37 0.87 0.41
N GLU A 25 -12.01 0.27 -0.72
CA GLU A 25 -12.97 -0.47 -1.55
C GLU A 25 -13.35 -1.81 -0.88
N SER A 26 -14.52 -2.37 -1.19
CA SER A 26 -15.10 -3.49 -0.44
C SER A 26 -14.26 -4.78 -0.37
N ASP A 27 -13.26 -4.93 -1.23
CA ASP A 27 -12.39 -6.11 -1.30
C ASP A 27 -11.00 -5.83 -0.71
N GLU A 28 -10.70 -4.58 -0.35
CA GLU A 28 -9.37 -4.18 0.10
C GLU A 28 -9.17 -4.42 1.59
N ILE A 29 -7.93 -4.72 1.97
CA ILE A 29 -7.56 -5.01 3.36
C ILE A 29 -6.54 -4.00 3.87
N ILE A 30 -6.67 -3.62 5.14
CA ILE A 30 -5.64 -2.83 5.81
C ILE A 30 -4.55 -3.78 6.31
N CYS A 31 -3.30 -3.45 6.01
CA CYS A 31 -2.15 -4.22 6.46
C CYS A 31 -1.10 -3.29 7.08
N LYS A 32 -0.44 -3.75 8.14
CA LYS A 32 0.69 -3.04 8.75
C LYS A 32 2.00 -3.67 8.29
N LEU A 33 2.87 -2.91 7.66
CA LEU A 33 4.16 -3.42 7.19
C LEU A 33 5.09 -3.79 8.37
N THR A 34 5.61 -5.01 8.36
CA THR A 34 6.47 -5.55 9.43
C THR A 34 7.93 -5.60 9.00
N LYS A 35 8.21 -6.17 7.83
CA LYS A 35 9.58 -6.43 7.37
C LYS A 35 9.66 -6.41 5.86
N SER A 36 10.77 -5.89 5.32
CA SER A 36 11.10 -6.02 3.90
C SER A 36 11.72 -7.40 3.62
N CYS A 37 11.16 -8.17 2.69
CA CYS A 37 11.69 -9.48 2.28
C CYS A 37 12.62 -9.41 1.06
N GLY A 38 12.79 -8.23 0.46
CA GLY A 38 13.49 -8.08 -0.81
C GLY A 38 12.59 -8.45 -1.99
N ASN A 39 13.10 -8.26 -3.22
CA ASN A 39 12.35 -8.50 -4.47
C ASN A 39 10.94 -7.86 -4.49
N TYR A 40 10.84 -6.61 -3.99
CA TYR A 40 9.58 -5.87 -3.91
C TYR A 40 8.48 -6.53 -3.05
N LEU A 41 8.86 -7.46 -2.18
CA LEU A 41 7.96 -8.11 -1.21
C LEU A 41 8.19 -7.55 0.19
N PHE A 42 7.08 -7.39 0.90
CA PHE A 42 7.04 -7.06 2.31
C PHE A 42 6.18 -8.07 3.06
N THR A 43 6.56 -8.33 4.28
CA THR A 43 5.73 -8.98 5.28
C THR A 43 4.85 -7.92 5.93
N ALA A 44 3.56 -8.18 6.06
CA ALA A 44 2.61 -7.30 6.69
C ALA A 44 1.66 -8.10 7.59
N VAL A 45 1.10 -7.45 8.61
CA VAL A 45 0.09 -8.04 9.50
C VAL A 45 -1.28 -7.49 9.13
N THR A 46 -2.26 -8.38 8.95
CA THR A 46 -3.66 -8.04 8.65
C THR A 46 -4.44 -7.67 9.92
N GLU A 47 -5.69 -7.24 9.76
CA GLU A 47 -6.63 -7.01 10.87
C GLU A 47 -6.87 -8.26 11.74
N GLN A 48 -6.65 -9.45 11.20
CA GLN A 48 -6.78 -10.73 11.92
C GLN A 48 -5.50 -11.12 12.66
N GLU A 49 -4.52 -10.21 12.77
CA GLU A 49 -3.18 -10.47 13.31
C GLU A 49 -2.41 -11.57 12.55
N GLU A 50 -2.80 -11.88 11.32
CA GLU A 50 -2.11 -12.85 10.47
C GLU A 50 -0.99 -12.19 9.68
N GLU A 51 0.19 -12.84 9.70
CA GLU A 51 1.34 -12.37 8.95
C GLU A 51 1.29 -12.86 7.49
N VAL A 52 1.18 -11.92 6.56
CA VAL A 52 1.00 -12.18 5.13
C VAL A 52 2.09 -11.50 4.31
N PHE A 53 2.32 -12.00 3.09
CA PHE A 53 3.18 -11.32 2.14
C PHE A 53 2.38 -10.39 1.24
N VAL A 54 2.88 -9.17 1.08
CA VAL A 54 2.34 -8.16 0.18
C VAL A 54 3.41 -7.72 -0.81
N SER A 55 3.02 -7.46 -2.06
CA SER A 55 3.91 -6.97 -3.10
C SER A 55 3.77 -5.47 -3.34
N ILE A 56 4.87 -4.83 -3.73
CA ILE A 56 4.85 -3.45 -4.22
C ILE A 56 4.49 -3.45 -5.72
N PRO A 57 3.43 -2.72 -6.13
CA PRO A 57 3.11 -2.53 -7.54
C PRO A 57 4.25 -1.90 -8.31
N GLU A 58 4.37 -2.26 -9.59
CA GLU A 58 5.42 -1.74 -10.48
C GLU A 58 5.49 -0.22 -10.53
N ARG A 59 4.33 0.45 -10.47
CA ARG A 59 4.23 1.92 -10.44
C ARG A 59 4.92 2.58 -9.24
N PHE A 60 5.05 1.88 -8.11
CA PHE A 60 5.67 2.41 -6.89
C PHE A 60 7.12 1.92 -6.72
N ARG A 61 7.54 0.87 -7.44
CA ARG A 61 8.92 0.38 -7.43
C ARG A 61 9.87 1.50 -7.87
N ASN A 62 10.86 1.82 -7.03
CA ASN A 62 11.83 2.91 -7.25
C ASN A 62 11.21 4.32 -7.35
N ALA A 63 9.95 4.47 -6.94
CA ALA A 63 9.27 5.75 -6.81
C ALA A 63 9.04 6.11 -5.34
N PHE A 64 8.74 5.12 -4.49
CA PHE A 64 8.54 5.30 -3.05
C PHE A 64 9.22 4.19 -2.26
N TYR A 65 9.69 4.51 -1.05
CA TYR A 65 10.31 3.57 -0.11
C TYR A 65 9.42 3.43 1.12
N PHE A 66 8.99 2.21 1.38
CA PHE A 66 8.14 1.89 2.53
C PHE A 66 8.98 1.52 3.74
N SER A 67 8.53 1.94 4.92
CA SER A 67 9.20 1.66 6.19
C SER A 67 8.40 0.66 7.02
N ARG A 68 9.08 0.00 7.96
CA ARG A 68 8.42 -0.84 8.96
C ARG A 68 7.49 0.03 9.82
N GLY A 69 6.27 -0.46 10.04
CA GLY A 69 5.26 0.21 10.85
C GLY A 69 4.28 1.07 10.06
N ASP A 70 4.52 1.26 8.76
CA ASP A 70 3.58 1.96 7.89
C ASP A 70 2.30 1.13 7.71
N PHE A 71 1.17 1.80 7.76
CA PHE A 71 -0.12 1.21 7.41
C PHE A 71 -0.37 1.41 5.93
N VAL A 72 -0.79 0.35 5.25
CA VAL A 72 -1.05 0.35 3.82
C VAL A 72 -2.38 -0.32 3.54
N ILE A 73 -3.05 0.16 2.50
CA ILE A 73 -4.20 -0.51 1.91
C ILE A 73 -3.66 -1.47 0.87
N CYS A 74 -4.03 -2.73 0.95
CA CYS A 74 -3.66 -3.77 0.01
C CYS A 74 -4.90 -4.24 -0.75
N SER A 75 -4.81 -4.28 -2.07
CA SER A 75 -5.81 -4.98 -2.88
C SER A 75 -5.46 -6.47 -2.87
N PRO A 76 -6.40 -7.38 -2.56
CA PRO A 76 -6.12 -8.80 -2.47
C PRO A 76 -5.73 -9.36 -3.84
N LEU A 77 -4.97 -10.45 -3.81
CA LEU A 77 -4.48 -11.12 -5.01
C LEU A 77 -4.75 -12.61 -4.89
N ASP A 78 -5.21 -13.24 -5.97
CA ASP A 78 -5.42 -14.69 -6.10
C ASP A 78 -4.10 -15.50 -6.19
N ASN A 79 -3.12 -15.18 -5.34
CA ASN A 79 -1.83 -15.88 -5.32
C ASN A 79 -1.66 -16.63 -3.99
N LYS A 80 -1.14 -17.86 -4.07
CA LYS A 80 -0.88 -18.71 -2.90
C LYS A 80 0.14 -18.10 -1.93
N LYS A 81 1.14 -17.38 -2.45
CA LYS A 81 2.25 -16.85 -1.64
C LYS A 81 2.07 -15.38 -1.26
N VAL A 82 1.49 -14.57 -2.15
CA VAL A 82 1.31 -13.12 -1.96
C VAL A 82 -0.17 -12.85 -1.82
N LYS A 83 -0.59 -12.35 -0.66
CA LYS A 83 -2.00 -12.14 -0.34
C LYS A 83 -2.58 -10.88 -0.94
N GLY A 84 -1.73 -9.89 -1.24
CA GLY A 84 -2.20 -8.65 -1.84
C GLY A 84 -1.08 -7.77 -2.36
N GLU A 85 -1.47 -6.74 -3.11
CA GLU A 85 -0.61 -5.72 -3.65
C GLU A 85 -0.90 -4.36 -3.00
N ILE A 86 0.13 -3.61 -2.64
CA ILE A 86 -0.01 -2.31 -1.96
C ILE A 86 -0.66 -1.28 -2.90
N ARG A 87 -1.83 -0.76 -2.54
CA ARG A 87 -2.50 0.29 -3.29
C ARG A 87 -2.15 1.70 -2.82
N ALA A 88 -2.17 1.92 -1.50
CA ALA A 88 -2.02 3.24 -0.91
C ALA A 88 -1.36 3.17 0.48
N VAL A 89 -0.75 4.27 0.94
CA VAL A 89 -0.14 4.39 2.28
C VAL A 89 -1.00 5.26 3.17
N LEU A 90 -1.49 4.72 4.27
CA LEU A 90 -2.30 5.43 5.24
C LEU A 90 -1.42 6.32 6.13
N GLN A 91 -1.66 7.63 6.09
CA GLN A 91 -1.04 8.57 7.02
C GLN A 91 -1.86 8.66 8.31
N LYS A 92 -1.24 9.23 9.36
CA LYS A 92 -1.89 9.39 10.67
C LYS A 92 -3.23 10.12 10.59
N ASP A 93 -3.35 11.11 9.71
CA ASP A 93 -4.61 11.85 9.53
C ASP A 93 -5.67 11.04 8.78
N ASP A 94 -5.27 10.20 7.81
CA ASP A 94 -6.20 9.25 7.17
C ASP A 94 -6.76 8.25 8.18
N ILE A 95 -5.90 7.72 9.06
CA ILE A 95 -6.31 6.79 10.12
C ILE A 95 -7.35 7.44 11.04
N LYS A 96 -7.14 8.70 11.46
CA LYS A 96 -8.13 9.43 12.26
C LYS A 96 -9.47 9.59 11.53
N ILE A 97 -9.43 9.88 10.22
CA ILE A 97 -10.64 10.01 9.40
C ILE A 97 -11.37 8.67 9.29
N LEU A 98 -10.64 7.56 9.11
CA LEU A 98 -11.20 6.21 9.07
C LEU A 98 -11.86 5.83 10.40
N ILE A 99 -11.18 6.09 11.53
CA ILE A 99 -11.73 5.88 12.87
C ILE A 99 -12.99 6.72 13.09
N SER A 100 -12.96 8.01 12.71
CA SER A 100 -14.13 8.89 12.82
C SER A 100 -15.31 8.43 11.97
N LYS A 101 -15.05 7.71 10.88
CA LYS A 101 -16.08 7.13 10.01
C LYS A 101 -16.48 5.70 10.40
N SER A 102 -15.91 5.15 11.48
CA SER A 102 -16.09 3.77 11.91
C SER A 102 -15.73 2.73 10.83
N ARG A 103 -14.69 3.02 10.04
CA ARG A 103 -14.16 2.19 8.94
C ARG A 103 -12.71 1.77 9.19
N TRP A 104 -12.33 1.62 10.45
CA TRP A 104 -11.03 1.16 10.92
C TRP A 104 -11.19 -0.17 11.63
#